data_AF-A0A0A9HNK3-F1
#
_entry.id   AF-A0A0A9HNK3-F1
#
_cell.length_a   1.000
_cell.length_b   1.000
_cell.length_c   1.000
_cell.angle_alpha   90.00
_cell.angle_beta   90.00
_cell.angle_gamma   90.00
#
_symmetry.space_group_name_H-M   'P 1'
#
loop_
_entity.id
_entity.type
_entity.pdbx_description
1 polymer ?
#
loop_
_entity_poly.entity_id
_entity_poly.type
_entity_poly.pdbx_seq_one_letter_code
_entity_poly.pdbx_strand_id
1 'polypeptide(L)' 'MDPLSEQEHFEIGYRDFLQSPLQPLMDNLEPQTYETFEKDVVKYTQ' A
#
# COMPACT_ATOMS: atom_id res chain seq x y z
N MET A 1 -0.56 -14.75 -22.59
CA MET A 1 -0.25 -14.06 -21.33
C MET A 1 -1.55 -13.47 -20.87
N ASP A 2 -2.05 -13.90 -19.73
CA ASP A 2 -3.24 -13.30 -19.14
C ASP A 2 -2.92 -11.85 -18.71
N PRO A 3 -3.88 -10.91 -18.78
CA PRO A 3 -3.67 -9.55 -18.32
C PRO A 3 -3.37 -9.54 -16.82
N LEU A 4 -2.49 -8.63 -16.39
CA LEU A 4 -2.20 -8.43 -14.97
C LEU A 4 -3.46 -7.98 -14.23
N SER A 5 -3.61 -8.45 -13.00
CA SER A 5 -4.64 -7.96 -12.09
C SER A 5 -4.35 -6.51 -11.65
N GLU A 6 -5.38 -5.81 -11.16
CA GLU A 6 -5.22 -4.46 -10.60
C GLU A 6 -4.21 -4.42 -9.44
N GLN A 7 -4.18 -5.48 -8.63
CA GLN A 7 -3.21 -5.63 -7.54
C GLN A 7 -1.78 -5.78 -8.06
N GLU A 8 -1.56 -6.62 -9.07
CA GLU A 8 -0.23 -6.77 -9.68
C GLU A 8 0.26 -5.48 -10.35
N HIS A 9 -0.65 -4.70 -10.93
CA HIS A 9 -0.35 -3.38 -11.45
C HIS A 9 0.06 -2.38 -10.37
N PHE A 10 -0.56 -2.45 -9.18
CA PHE A 10 -0.17 -1.63 -8.03
C PHE A 10 1.21 -2.03 -7.47
N GLU A 11 1.48 -3.33 -7.36
CA GLU A 11 2.68 -3.88 -6.72
C GLU A 11 3.93 -3.84 -7.62
N ILE A 12 3.78 -3.73 -8.94
CA ILE A 12 4.91 -3.85 -9.90
C ILE A 12 6.05 -2.87 -9.61
N GLY A 13 5.73 -1.65 -9.19
CA GLY A 13 6.74 -0.63 -8.85
C GLY A 13 7.46 -0.88 -7.52
N TYR A 14 6.94 -1.78 -6.69
CA TYR A 14 7.49 -2.15 -5.39
C TYR A 14 8.25 -3.48 -5.42
N ARG A 15 8.24 -4.20 -6.55
CA ARG A 15 9.02 -5.45 -6.69
C ARG A 15 10.50 -5.14 -6.56
N ASP A 16 11.16 -5.87 -5.66
CA ASP A 16 12.58 -5.70 -5.31
C ASP A 16 12.96 -4.29 -4.81
N PHE A 17 11.97 -3.51 -4.35
CA PHE A 17 12.20 -2.21 -3.74
C PHE A 17 12.20 -2.32 -2.21
N LEU A 18 13.36 -2.08 -1.59
CA LEU A 18 13.50 -2.14 -0.13
C LEU A 18 12.83 -0.94 0.53
N GLN A 19 11.92 -1.21 1.47
CA GLN A 19 11.21 -0.19 2.24
C GLN A 19 11.44 -0.41 3.74
N SER A 20 11.60 0.67 4.49
CA SER A 20 11.61 0.62 5.95
C SER A 20 10.19 0.36 6.49
N PRO A 21 10.01 -0.52 7.48
CA PRO A 21 8.72 -0.70 8.14
C PRO A 21 8.26 0.60 8.83
N LEU A 22 6.99 0.97 8.66
CA LEU A 22 6.41 2.13 9.32
C LEU A 22 6.35 1.93 10.84
N GLN A 23 6.55 3.01 11.62
CA GLN A 23 6.46 3.04 13.08
C GLN A 23 5.39 4.05 13.57
N PRO A 24 4.09 3.79 13.36
CA PRO A 24 3.04 4.78 13.62
C PRO A 24 2.88 5.19 15.10
N LEU A 25 3.45 4.40 16.02
CA LEU A 25 3.44 4.70 17.45
C LEU A 25 4.45 5.80 17.81
N MET A 26 5.59 5.84 17.13
CA MET A 26 6.66 6.82 17.39
C MET A 26 6.59 7.99 16.41
N ASP A 27 6.20 7.72 15.16
CA ASP A 27 6.20 8.67 14.07
C ASP A 27 4.78 9.08 13.68
N ASN A 28 4.56 10.38 13.52
CA ASN A 28 3.34 10.88 12.89
C ASN A 28 3.45 10.66 11.38
N LEU A 29 2.65 9.74 10.85
CA LEU A 29 2.63 9.45 9.41
C LEU A 29 2.11 10.65 8.62
N GLU A 30 2.62 10.80 7.40
CA GLU A 30 2.16 11.84 6.48
C GLU A 30 0.73 11.55 5.99
N PRO A 31 -0.06 12.59 5.65
CA PRO A 31 -1.42 12.42 5.12
C PRO A 31 -1.51 11.46 3.93
N GLN A 32 -0.50 11.45 3.05
CA GLN A 32 -0.46 10.57 1.89
C GLN A 32 -0.32 9.08 2.27
N THR A 33 0.31 8.77 3.41
CA THR A 33 0.40 7.40 3.94
C THR A 33 -0.98 6.92 4.37
N TYR A 34 -1.75 7.78 5.05
CA TYR A 34 -3.15 7.47 5.40
C TYR A 34 -4.03 7.29 4.17
N GLU A 35 -3.93 8.19 3.18
CA GLU A 35 -4.66 8.07 1.91
C GLU A 35 -4.41 6.71 1.23
N THR A 36 -3.17 6.22 1.28
CA THR A 36 -2.81 4.91 0.74
C THR A 36 -3.47 3.77 1.51
N PHE A 37 -3.54 3.85 2.84
CA PHE A 37 -4.26 2.88 3.65
C PHE A 37 -5.76 2.89 3.37
N GLU A 38 -6.36 4.05 3.17
CA GLU A 38 -7.79 4.23 2.96
C GLU A 38 -8.29 3.71 1.61
N LYS A 39 -7.39 3.55 0.63
CA LYS A 39 -7.71 2.98 -0.70
C LYS A 39 -8.06 1.49 -0.65
N ASP A 40 -7.65 0.76 0.39
CA ASP A 40 -7.97 -0.66 0.56
C ASP A 40 -9.39 -0.84 1.10
N VAL A 41 -10.37 -0.91 0.18
CA VAL A 41 -11.78 -1.10 0.52
C VAL A 41 -12.03 -2.42 1.26
N VAL A 42 -11.35 -3.51 0.91
CA VAL A 42 -11.58 -4.85 1.48
C VAL A 42 -11.30 -4.84 2.98
N LYS A 43 -10.22 -4.17 3.40
CA LYS A 43 -9.86 -4.02 4.81
C LYS A 43 -10.94 -3.32 5.65
N TYR A 44 -11.74 -2.43 5.05
CA TYR A 44 -12.79 -1.67 5.76
C TYR A 44 -14.22 -2.22 5.55
N THR A 45 -14.42 -3.19 4.64
CA THR A 45 -15.77 -3.71 4.30
C THR A 45 -16.16 -4.89 5.20
N GLN A 46 -16.03 -4.73 6.52
CA GLN A 46 -16.20 -5.80 7.51
C GLN A 46 -17.60 -6.43 7.53
#